data_AF-A0AA40JZU9-F1
#
_entry.id   AF-A0AA40JZU9-F1
#
_cell.length_a   1.000
_cell.length_b   1.000
_cell.length_c   1.000
_cell.angle_alpha   90.00
_cell.angle_beta   90.00
_cell.angle_gamma   90.00
#
_symmetry.space_group_name_H-M   'P 1'
#
loop_
_entity.id
_entity.type
_entity.pdbx_description
1 polymer ?
#
loop_
_entity_poly.entity_id
_entity_poly.type
_entity_poly.pdbx_seq_one_letter_code
_entity_poly.pdbx_strand_id
1 'polypeptide(L)'
;MAPMGSLAYRVIYSKWIHLTITLGTLTALSIYTFTANMRKNSPHADLLPSGSDFASHPFDSVAMVFEVLRLDAEVRSAETGAKRTREVDDVERRARYRKAHGLPAEQGIASWLPNGGKAVEPVVEPVEAPVEEVKAVGEEEDGVLVGREEAVVPVPEPRKKWLGVL
;
A
#
# COMPACT_ATOMS: atom_id res chain seq x y z
N MET A 1 38.21 42.07 -3.85
CA MET A 1 36.84 42.41 -4.28
C MET A 1 36.59 41.77 -5.64
N ALA A 2 35.50 41.01 -5.81
CA ALA A 2 35.14 40.52 -7.14
C ALA A 2 34.71 41.71 -8.01
N PRO A 3 35.21 41.85 -9.24
CA PRO A 3 34.90 42.99 -10.09
C PRO A 3 33.39 43.04 -10.40
N MET A 4 32.82 44.25 -10.44
CA MET A 4 31.40 44.46 -10.75
C MET A 4 31.10 43.89 -12.13
N GLY A 5 30.11 42.99 -12.21
CA GLY A 5 29.78 42.24 -13.43
C GLY A 5 30.35 40.81 -13.50
N SER A 6 31.23 40.42 -12.57
CA SER A 6 31.72 39.04 -12.48
C SER A 6 30.64 38.06 -12.00
N LEU A 7 30.67 36.82 -12.51
CA LEU A 7 29.83 35.71 -12.02
C LEU A 7 30.00 35.49 -10.51
N ALA A 8 31.22 35.66 -9.98
CA ALA A 8 31.50 35.52 -8.56
C ALA A 8 30.73 36.55 -7.71
N TYR A 9 30.65 37.80 -8.19
CA TYR A 9 29.82 38.82 -7.56
C TYR A 9 28.33 38.44 -7.60
N ARG A 10 27.86 37.90 -8.73
CA ARG A 10 26.47 37.49 -8.88
C ARG A 10 26.09 36.33 -7.95
N VAL A 11 26.94 35.31 -7.81
CA VAL A 11 26.69 34.17 -6.92
C VAL A 11 26.65 34.61 -5.46
N ILE A 12 27.57 35.47 -5.00
CA ILE A 12 27.67 35.88 -3.59
C ILE A 12 26.55 36.85 -3.17
N TYR A 13 26.12 37.76 -4.05
CA TYR A 13 25.16 38.81 -3.66
C TYR A 13 23.71 38.54 -4.11
N SER A 14 23.47 37.56 -5.00
CA SER A 14 22.11 37.23 -5.45
C SER A 14 21.42 36.23 -4.53
N LYS A 15 20.31 36.65 -3.90
CA LYS A 15 19.46 35.78 -3.08
C LYS A 15 18.82 34.64 -3.86
N TRP A 16 18.46 34.88 -5.12
CA TRP A 16 17.84 33.88 -6.00
C TRP A 16 18.79 32.72 -6.33
N ILE A 17 20.08 33.01 -6.51
CA ILE A 17 21.07 31.97 -6.78
C ILE A 17 21.28 31.09 -5.56
N HIS A 18 21.34 31.68 -4.36
CA HIS A 18 21.42 30.89 -3.13
C HIS A 18 20.19 30.00 -2.96
N LEU A 19 18.98 30.54 -3.14
CA LEU A 19 17.75 29.77 -3.01
C LEU A 19 17.66 28.63 -4.01
N THR A 20 18.00 28.87 -5.27
CA THR A 20 17.95 27.82 -6.31
C THR A 20 18.98 26.73 -6.06
N ILE A 21 20.19 27.09 -5.62
CA ILE A 21 21.23 26.10 -5.30
C ILE A 21 20.87 25.29 -4.07
N THR A 22 20.47 25.93 -2.95
CA THR A 22 20.14 25.22 -1.72
C THR A 22 18.89 24.38 -1.87
N LEU A 23 17.83 24.92 -2.48
CA LEU A 23 16.61 24.16 -2.74
C LEU A 23 16.90 23.02 -3.72
N GLY A 24 17.62 23.29 -4.81
CA GLY A 24 17.98 22.28 -5.80
C GLY A 24 18.81 21.14 -5.21
N THR A 25 19.79 21.44 -4.35
CA THR A 25 20.59 20.39 -3.68
C THR A 25 19.75 19.57 -2.70
N LEU A 26 18.91 20.20 -1.89
CA LEU A 26 18.02 19.49 -0.98
C LEU A 26 17.02 18.61 -1.73
N THR A 27 16.43 19.11 -2.82
CA THR A 27 15.52 18.35 -3.67
C THR A 27 16.23 17.17 -4.34
N ALA A 28 17.43 17.37 -4.90
CA ALA A 28 18.21 16.30 -5.51
C ALA A 28 18.58 15.20 -4.50
N LEU A 29 19.02 15.59 -3.30
CA LEU A 29 19.36 14.63 -2.24
C LEU A 29 18.12 13.87 -1.74
N SER A 30 16.97 14.55 -1.65
CA SER A 30 15.69 13.93 -1.30
C SER A 30 15.29 12.86 -2.31
N ILE A 31 15.31 13.19 -3.61
CA ILE A 31 15.00 12.24 -4.69
C ILE A 31 15.98 11.07 -4.67
N TYR A 32 17.29 11.33 -4.55
CA TYR A 32 18.31 10.28 -4.48
C TYR A 32 18.06 9.32 -3.31
N THR A 33 17.80 9.87 -2.12
CA THR A 33 17.54 9.07 -0.91
C THR A 33 16.25 8.26 -1.06
N PHE A 34 15.22 8.85 -1.66
CA PHE A 34 13.97 8.18 -1.95
C PHE A 34 14.16 7.00 -2.91
N THR A 35 14.84 7.20 -4.04
CA THR A 35 15.15 6.12 -4.99
C THR A 35 16.03 5.05 -4.36
N ALA A 36 17.02 5.42 -3.54
CA ALA A 36 17.85 4.47 -2.81
C ALA A 36 17.03 3.65 -1.79
N ASN A 37 16.04 4.26 -1.15
CA ASN A 37 15.12 3.58 -0.25
C ASN A 37 14.19 2.62 -0.98
N MET A 38 13.70 3.00 -2.16
CA MET A 38 12.89 2.12 -3.02
C MET A 38 13.67 0.88 -3.47
N ARG A 39 14.92 1.06 -3.90
CA ARG A 39 15.82 -0.05 -4.28
C ARG A 39 16.00 -1.10 -3.17
N LYS A 40 15.89 -0.69 -1.90
CA LYS A 40 16.11 -1.58 -0.75
C LYS A 40 14.83 -2.25 -0.23
N ASN A 41 13.70 -1.56 -0.29
CA ASN A 41 12.47 -2.00 0.38
C ASN A 41 11.37 -2.46 -0.59
N SER A 42 11.43 -2.09 -1.86
CA SER A 42 10.39 -2.44 -2.83
C SER A 42 10.71 -3.76 -3.54
N PRO A 43 9.73 -4.66 -3.72
CA PRO A 43 9.84 -5.84 -4.57
C PRO A 43 10.18 -5.53 -6.04
N HIS A 44 9.97 -4.28 -6.48
CA HIS A 44 10.17 -3.83 -7.86
C HIS A 44 11.54 -3.18 -8.08
N ALA A 45 12.52 -3.51 -7.24
CA ALA A 45 13.86 -2.92 -7.29
C ALA A 45 14.55 -3.15 -8.65
N ASP A 46 14.27 -4.29 -9.30
CA ASP A 46 14.87 -4.68 -10.57
C ASP A 46 14.32 -3.88 -11.77
N LEU A 47 13.16 -3.24 -11.61
CA LEU A 47 12.54 -2.41 -12.65
C LEU A 47 13.10 -0.97 -12.67
N LEU A 48 13.95 -0.60 -11.71
CA LEU A 48 14.51 0.74 -11.66
C LEU A 48 15.64 0.89 -12.69
N PRO A 49 15.73 2.04 -13.39
CA PRO A 49 16.78 2.28 -14.38
C PRO A 49 18.16 2.13 -13.74
N SER A 50 19.10 1.56 -14.50
CA SER A 50 20.48 1.44 -14.06
C SER A 50 21.07 2.84 -13.79
N GLY A 51 22.04 2.95 -12.88
CA GLY A 51 22.66 4.25 -12.58
C GLY A 51 23.25 4.94 -13.82
N SER A 52 23.65 4.16 -14.83
CA SER A 52 24.10 4.63 -16.14
C SER A 52 22.98 5.14 -17.04
N ASP A 53 21.79 4.54 -16.99
CA ASP A 53 20.65 4.97 -17.83
C ASP A 53 20.09 6.32 -17.38
N PHE A 54 20.22 6.64 -16.10
CA PHE A 54 19.88 7.98 -15.61
C PHE A 54 20.72 9.09 -16.25
N ALA A 55 21.99 8.81 -16.57
CA ALA A 55 22.88 9.78 -17.21
C ALA A 55 22.62 9.92 -18.72
N SER A 56 22.17 8.85 -19.40
CA SER A 56 21.87 8.87 -20.83
C SER A 56 20.46 9.41 -21.12
N HIS A 57 19.47 9.01 -20.33
CA HIS A 57 18.06 9.37 -20.53
C HIS A 57 17.40 9.77 -19.18
N PRO A 58 17.66 11.00 -18.71
CA PRO A 58 17.17 11.44 -17.39
C PRO A 58 15.64 11.53 -17.32
N PHE A 59 14.99 11.93 -18.40
CA PHE A 59 13.52 12.08 -18.44
C PHE A 59 12.81 10.73 -18.43
N ASP A 60 13.27 9.79 -19.25
CA ASP A 60 12.70 8.44 -19.31
C ASP A 60 12.91 7.68 -17.99
N SER A 61 14.07 7.90 -17.35
CA SER A 61 14.37 7.36 -16.03
C SER A 61 13.38 7.84 -14.97
N VAL A 62 12.98 9.11 -15.01
CA VAL A 62 11.97 9.66 -14.10
C VAL A 62 10.60 9.06 -14.38
N ALA A 63 10.22 8.91 -15.65
CA ALA A 63 8.95 8.27 -16.03
C ALA A 63 8.87 6.81 -15.52
N MET A 64 9.95 6.04 -15.67
CA MET A 64 10.03 4.68 -15.12
C MET A 64 9.90 4.65 -13.60
N VAL A 65 10.51 5.59 -12.87
CA VAL A 65 10.32 5.68 -11.41
C VAL A 65 8.86 5.92 -11.04
N PHE A 66 8.13 6.75 -11.79
CA PHE A 66 6.70 6.97 -11.56
C PHE A 66 5.86 5.72 -11.83
N GLU A 67 6.21 4.93 -12.85
CA GLU A 67 5.56 3.66 -13.13
C GLU A 67 5.78 2.65 -11.99
N VAL A 68 7.02 2.51 -11.51
CA VAL A 68 7.35 1.66 -10.36
C VAL A 68 6.62 2.12 -9.10
N LEU A 69 6.50 3.43 -8.89
CA LEU A 69 5.72 3.98 -7.76
C LEU A 69 4.24 3.61 -7.81
N ARG A 70 3.66 3.67 -9.01
CA ARG A 70 2.27 3.25 -9.22
C ARG A 70 2.10 1.76 -8.90
N LEU A 71 3.01 0.92 -9.39
CA LEU A 71 2.99 -0.51 -9.15
C LEU A 71 3.16 -0.86 -7.65
N ASP A 72 4.06 -0.18 -6.95
CA ASP A 72 4.24 -0.33 -5.50
C ASP A 72 2.97 0.09 -4.73
N ALA A 73 2.27 1.13 -5.19
CA ALA A 73 0.99 1.54 -4.63
C ALA A 73 -0.12 0.49 -4.86
N GLU A 74 -0.16 -0.12 -6.04
CA GLU A 74 -1.10 -1.21 -6.36
C GLU A 74 -0.87 -2.42 -5.45
N VAL A 75 0.39 -2.85 -5.24
CA VAL A 75 0.73 -3.95 -4.33
C VAL A 75 0.33 -3.62 -2.89
N ARG A 76 0.67 -2.43 -2.37
CA ARG A 76 0.28 -2.03 -1.00
C ARG A 76 -1.23 -1.98 -0.82
N SER A 77 -1.96 -1.55 -1.85
CA SER A 77 -3.41 -1.53 -1.85
C SER A 77 -3.97 -2.96 -1.80
N ALA A 78 -3.45 -3.87 -2.63
CA ALA A 78 -3.84 -5.27 -2.65
C ALA A 78 -3.55 -5.97 -1.31
N GLU A 79 -2.38 -5.75 -0.72
CA GLU A 79 -2.04 -6.27 0.61
C GLU A 79 -3.00 -5.79 1.70
N THR A 80 -3.37 -4.50 1.65
CA THR A 80 -4.31 -3.92 2.61
C THR A 80 -5.72 -4.48 2.42
N GLY A 81 -6.14 -4.67 1.17
CA GLY A 81 -7.39 -5.35 0.82
C GLY A 81 -7.42 -6.78 1.35
N ALA A 82 -6.36 -7.55 1.10
CA ALA A 82 -6.23 -8.93 1.56
C ALA A 82 -6.22 -9.04 3.09
N LYS A 83 -5.65 -8.06 3.81
CA LYS A 83 -5.73 -8.02 5.28
C LYS A 83 -7.16 -7.80 5.75
N ARG A 84 -7.90 -6.87 5.14
CA ARG A 84 -9.29 -6.61 5.48
C ARG A 84 -10.21 -7.80 5.20
N THR A 85 -10.03 -8.49 4.07
CA THR A 85 -10.85 -9.67 3.76
C THR A 85 -10.60 -10.80 4.76
N ARG A 86 -9.35 -11.03 5.16
CA ARG A 86 -9.01 -12.01 6.22
C ARG A 86 -9.68 -11.70 7.54
N GLU A 87 -9.69 -10.43 7.95
CA GLU A 87 -10.36 -10.02 9.20
C GLU A 87 -11.88 -10.22 9.12
N VAL A 88 -12.49 -9.88 7.98
CA VAL A 88 -13.93 -10.10 7.75
C VAL A 88 -14.28 -11.59 7.75
N ASP A 89 -13.49 -12.42 7.06
CA ASP A 89 -13.68 -13.88 7.00
C ASP A 89 -13.57 -14.51 8.40
N ASP A 90 -12.63 -14.03 9.22
CA ASP A 90 -12.47 -14.49 10.61
C ASP A 90 -13.68 -14.11 11.48
N VAL A 91 -14.21 -12.89 11.34
CA VAL A 91 -15.44 -12.45 12.02
C VAL A 91 -16.64 -13.28 11.56
N GLU A 92 -16.75 -13.53 10.26
CA GLU A 92 -17.85 -14.30 9.70
C GLU A 92 -17.80 -15.76 10.15
N ARG A 93 -16.62 -16.39 10.17
CA ARG A 93 -16.44 -17.75 10.71
C ARG A 93 -16.91 -17.83 12.15
N ARG A 94 -16.57 -16.85 12.99
CA ARG A 94 -17.02 -16.79 14.39
C ARG A 94 -18.53 -16.62 14.48
N ALA A 95 -19.13 -15.78 13.64
CA ALA A 95 -20.57 -15.61 13.59
C ALA A 95 -21.30 -16.91 13.19
N ARG A 96 -20.82 -17.59 12.14
CA ARG A 96 -21.38 -18.87 11.66
C ARG A 96 -21.26 -19.98 12.71
N TYR A 97 -20.11 -20.11 13.37
CA TYR A 97 -19.90 -21.08 14.45
C TYR A 97 -20.91 -20.88 15.61
N ARG A 98 -21.13 -19.63 16.03
CA ARG A 98 -22.08 -19.31 17.10
C ARG A 98 -23.53 -19.63 16.72
N LYS A 99 -23.92 -19.27 15.49
CA LYS A 99 -25.27 -19.56 14.96
C LYS A 99 -25.54 -21.07 14.95
N ALA A 100 -24.57 -21.89 14.56
CA ALA A 100 -24.69 -23.34 14.53
C ALA A 100 -24.76 -23.97 15.94
N HIS A 101 -24.06 -23.39 16.91
CA HIS A 101 -24.06 -23.86 18.30
C HIS A 101 -25.12 -23.21 19.20
N GLY A 102 -26.04 -22.41 18.65
CA GLY A 102 -27.12 -21.77 19.41
C GLY A 102 -26.64 -20.74 20.43
N LEU A 103 -25.40 -20.25 20.31
CA LEU A 103 -24.85 -19.20 21.17
C LEU A 103 -25.44 -17.85 20.74
N PRO A 104 -25.77 -16.94 21.68
CA PRO A 104 -26.28 -15.61 21.33
C PRO A 104 -25.26 -14.89 20.44
N ALA A 105 -25.75 -14.23 19.39
CA ALA A 105 -24.91 -13.44 18.49
C ALA A 105 -24.12 -12.42 19.32
N GLU A 106 -22.87 -12.15 18.93
CA GLU A 106 -22.05 -11.14 19.60
C GLU A 106 -22.79 -9.82 19.56
N GLN A 107 -23.29 -9.39 20.71
CA GLN A 107 -23.85 -8.07 20.90
C GLN A 107 -22.64 -7.13 20.90
N GLY A 108 -22.13 -6.82 19.71
CA GLY A 108 -21.06 -5.84 19.51
C GLY A 108 -21.51 -4.47 19.99
N ILE A 109 -20.77 -3.42 19.66
CA ILE A 109 -20.99 -2.02 20.12
C ILE A 109 -22.48 -1.56 20.01
N ALA A 110 -23.28 -2.17 19.14
CA ALA A 110 -24.75 -2.07 19.10
C ALA A 110 -25.46 -2.32 20.45
N SER A 111 -24.96 -3.22 21.30
CA SER A 111 -25.50 -3.52 22.64
C SER A 111 -25.34 -2.38 23.64
N TRP A 112 -24.32 -1.54 23.45
CA TRP A 112 -24.01 -0.42 24.35
C TRP A 112 -24.75 0.87 23.94
N LEU A 113 -25.30 0.92 22.72
CA LEU A 113 -26.14 2.03 22.27
C LEU A 113 -27.54 1.92 22.88
N PRO A 114 -28.08 3.00 23.51
CA PRO A 114 -29.33 2.96 24.26
C PRO A 114 -30.61 2.63 23.44
N ASN A 115 -30.49 2.48 22.11
CA ASN A 115 -31.56 2.04 21.20
C ASN A 115 -31.12 0.95 20.20
N GLY A 116 -29.98 0.27 20.39
CA GLY A 116 -29.35 -0.62 19.41
C GLY A 116 -29.80 -2.09 19.43
N GLY A 117 -30.99 -2.38 19.95
CA GLY A 117 -31.46 -3.74 20.26
C GLY A 117 -32.65 -4.25 19.44
N LYS A 118 -32.98 -3.66 18.28
CA LYS A 118 -33.88 -4.32 17.32
C LYS A 118 -33.02 -4.91 16.21
N ALA A 119 -32.78 -6.23 16.32
CA ALA A 119 -32.37 -7.05 15.19
C ALA A 119 -33.40 -6.82 14.08
N VAL A 120 -33.03 -6.04 13.07
CA VAL A 120 -33.78 -5.99 11.81
C VAL A 120 -33.47 -7.32 11.14
N GLU A 121 -34.43 -8.25 11.27
CA GLU A 121 -34.47 -9.43 10.41
C GLU A 121 -34.41 -8.95 8.95
N PRO A 122 -33.57 -9.56 8.08
CA PRO A 122 -33.61 -9.24 6.68
C PRO A 122 -34.93 -9.78 6.12
N VAL A 123 -35.95 -8.91 6.07
CA VAL A 123 -37.12 -9.09 5.23
C VAL A 123 -36.61 -9.07 3.79
N VAL A 124 -36.48 -10.27 3.22
CA VAL A 124 -36.29 -10.48 1.79
C VAL A 124 -37.62 -10.12 1.13
N GLU A 125 -37.81 -8.85 0.80
CA GLU A 125 -38.79 -8.43 -0.19
C GLU A 125 -38.11 -8.42 -1.57
N PRO A 126 -38.64 -9.16 -2.56
CA PRO A 126 -38.06 -9.20 -3.90
C PRO A 126 -38.49 -7.93 -4.62
N VAL A 127 -37.60 -6.94 -4.70
CA VAL A 127 -37.82 -5.79 -5.58
C VAL A 127 -37.20 -6.12 -6.93
N GLU A 128 -38.07 -6.52 -7.85
CA GLU A 128 -37.80 -6.58 -9.28
C GLU A 128 -37.38 -5.18 -9.79
N ALA A 129 -36.21 -5.11 -10.42
CA ALA A 129 -35.76 -3.98 -11.21
C ALA A 129 -34.76 -4.49 -12.29
N PRO A 130 -34.71 -3.85 -13.46
CA PRO A 130 -34.74 -4.52 -14.76
C PRO A 130 -33.40 -5.08 -15.25
N VAL A 131 -33.50 -6.12 -16.07
CA VAL A 131 -32.42 -6.68 -16.88
C VAL A 131 -31.99 -5.65 -17.93
N GLU A 132 -30.81 -5.05 -17.77
CA GLU A 132 -30.02 -4.56 -18.90
C GLU A 132 -28.78 -5.45 -19.05
N GLU A 133 -28.67 -6.03 -20.25
CA GLU A 133 -27.62 -6.91 -20.72
C GLU A 133 -26.22 -6.34 -20.50
N VAL A 134 -25.39 -7.07 -19.76
CA VAL A 134 -23.94 -7.08 -20.00
C VAL A 134 -23.55 -8.48 -20.44
N LYS A 135 -23.37 -8.57 -21.76
CA LYS A 135 -22.97 -9.73 -22.55
C LYS A 135 -21.68 -10.35 -21.99
N ALA A 136 -21.78 -11.58 -21.52
CA ALA A 136 -20.64 -12.44 -21.23
C ALA A 136 -20.09 -13.06 -22.53
N VAL A 137 -18.76 -13.04 -22.68
CA VAL A 137 -17.95 -14.01 -23.43
C VAL A 137 -16.58 -14.01 -22.73
N GLY A 138 -16.03 -15.08 -22.20
CA GLY A 138 -16.48 -16.46 -22.06
C GLY A 138 -15.62 -17.17 -20.99
N GLU A 139 -16.21 -18.19 -20.37
CA GLU A 139 -15.53 -19.28 -19.68
C GLU A 139 -14.71 -20.11 -20.68
N GLU A 140 -13.59 -20.69 -20.24
CA GLU A 140 -13.43 -22.13 -19.91
C GLU A 140 -12.20 -22.22 -18.96
N GLU A 141 -12.40 -22.59 -17.70
CA GLU A 141 -12.25 -23.95 -17.16
C GLU A 141 -10.86 -24.56 -17.38
N ASP A 142 -10.10 -24.70 -16.28
CA ASP A 142 -9.38 -25.93 -15.98
C ASP A 142 -9.02 -25.94 -14.49
N GLY A 143 -9.71 -26.82 -13.75
CA GLY A 143 -9.52 -27.02 -12.33
C GLY A 143 -8.31 -27.88 -12.02
N VAL A 144 -7.67 -27.64 -10.88
CA VAL A 144 -7.02 -28.70 -10.09
C VAL A 144 -7.10 -28.31 -8.61
N LEU A 145 -7.86 -29.09 -7.86
CA LEU A 145 -7.81 -29.14 -6.40
C LEU A 145 -6.57 -29.94 -5.99
N VAL A 146 -5.57 -29.27 -5.41
CA VAL A 146 -4.48 -29.96 -4.68
C VAL A 146 -4.25 -29.26 -3.35
N GLY A 147 -4.41 -30.03 -2.28
CA GLY A 147 -3.48 -30.01 -1.15
C GLY A 147 -3.55 -28.79 -0.24
N ARG A 148 -4.47 -28.85 0.72
CA ARG A 148 -4.30 -28.25 2.04
C ARG A 148 -3.05 -28.85 2.70
N GLU A 149 -1.92 -28.15 2.60
CA GLU A 149 -0.77 -28.34 3.49
C GLU A 149 -0.65 -27.13 4.42
N GLU A 150 -0.48 -27.44 5.69
CA GLU A 150 -0.38 -26.49 6.79
C GLU A 150 0.86 -25.61 6.62
N ALA A 151 0.67 -24.34 6.27
CA ALA A 151 1.71 -23.34 6.41
C ALA A 151 1.90 -23.04 7.90
N VAL A 152 2.87 -23.74 8.49
CA VAL A 152 3.45 -23.52 9.81
C VAL A 152 3.70 -22.02 10.01
N VAL A 153 2.98 -21.44 10.98
CA VAL A 153 3.19 -20.06 11.43
C VAL A 153 4.59 -19.97 12.03
N PRO A 154 5.51 -19.11 11.54
CA PRO A 154 6.81 -18.96 12.18
C PRO A 154 6.62 -18.28 13.54
N VAL A 155 6.96 -19.00 14.60
CA VAL A 155 7.04 -18.47 15.97
C VAL A 155 8.10 -17.36 16.00
N PRO A 156 7.78 -16.13 16.46
CA PRO A 156 8.78 -15.07 16.55
C PRO A 156 9.82 -15.42 17.63
N GLU A 157 11.08 -15.58 17.22
CA GLU A 157 12.19 -15.82 18.15
C GLU A 157 12.41 -14.60 19.07
N PRO A 158 12.75 -14.81 20.35
CA PRO A 158 13.00 -13.73 21.28
C PRO A 158 14.27 -12.97 20.88
N ARG A 159 14.08 -11.71 20.45
CA ARG A 159 15.16 -10.77 20.12
C ARG A 159 16.05 -10.55 21.35
N LYS A 160 17.35 -10.81 21.20
CA LYS A 160 18.37 -10.53 22.24
C LYS A 160 18.44 -9.01 22.46
N LYS A 161 17.99 -8.57 23.65
CA LYS A 161 18.08 -7.19 24.11
C LYS A 161 19.54 -6.83 24.38
N TRP A 162 20.19 -6.18 23.44
CA TRP A 162 21.50 -5.56 23.65
C TRP A 162 21.28 -4.07 23.85
N LEU A 163 21.51 -3.63 25.08
CA LEU A 163 21.27 -2.30 25.66
C LEU A 163 20.01 -2.28 26.53
N GLY A 164 20.26 -2.41 27.83
CA GLY A 164 19.25 -2.51 28.87
C GLY A 164 18.39 -1.27 28.97
N VAL A 165 17.11 -1.43 28.65
CA VAL A 165 16.01 -0.66 29.22
C VAL A 165 14.84 -1.63 29.37
N LEU A 166 14.21 -1.55 30.55
CA LEU A 166 13.13 -2.40 31.06
C LEU A 166 11.96 -2.49 30.08
#